data_AF-A0A150G6C4-F1
#
_entry.id   AF-A0A150G6C4-F1
#
_cell.length_a   1.000
_cell.length_b   1.000
_cell.length_c   1.000
_cell.angle_alpha   90.00
_cell.angle_beta   90.00
_cell.angle_gamma   90.00
#
_symmetry.space_group_name_H-M   'P 1'
#
loop_
_entity.id
_entity.type
_entity.pdbx_description
1 polymer ?
#
loop_
_entity_poly.entity_id
_entity_poly.type
_entity_poly.pdbx_seq_one_letter_code
_entity_poly.pdbx_strand_id
1 'polypeptide(L)'
;MWLLRVAMAHRKILIVDWTSPAPITNFLLPNYIDWTANGLDKVGVDIHRANDLDDATFDAAVYEGRPDAVERLRNTKLFTIMTNQHFYINTMKDVPPVNYTTKLEAGSCHYHFLFKLNQTIVTRGEQHLMKLYGSTTPPYVAWHWRHFDADGREEQPVLLSHLGAALQCAESLGDGVGIDVRKQPVMLVTDFNVMRHLVLRGRLAQVVTPNITARHLDKPVVPVGVDPKVAAALDTFTDIFVDLYLLSRARCLLTSRSGFSKMALWMGGGGGKGPILTCHRDMIKCEEEIVWRRQQRRQLRRGRVARRALLQLQLQGAA
;
A
#
# COMPACT_ATOMS: atom_id res chain seq x y z
N MET A 1 -10.23 -2.88 -7.72
CA MET A 1 -10.16 -2.22 -9.05
C MET A 1 -10.55 -3.13 -10.20
N TRP A 2 -10.01 -4.34 -10.32
CA TRP A 2 -10.41 -5.24 -11.40
C TRP A 2 -11.87 -5.69 -11.30
N LEU A 3 -12.36 -6.05 -10.10
CA LEU A 3 -13.79 -6.37 -9.88
C LEU A 3 -14.72 -5.25 -10.35
N LEU A 4 -14.35 -3.98 -10.12
CA LEU A 4 -15.12 -2.84 -10.61
C LEU A 4 -15.08 -2.73 -12.14
N ARG A 5 -13.94 -2.98 -12.78
CA ARG A 5 -13.85 -3.00 -14.25
C ARG A 5 -14.68 -4.12 -14.85
N VAL A 6 -14.66 -5.30 -14.24
CA VAL A 6 -15.51 -6.42 -14.63
C VAL A 6 -16.98 -6.02 -14.49
N ALA A 7 -17.36 -5.44 -13.35
CA ALA A 7 -18.72 -4.95 -13.13
C ALA A 7 -19.13 -3.93 -14.21
N MET A 8 -18.30 -2.94 -14.53
CA MET A 8 -18.55 -1.97 -15.60
C MET A 8 -18.68 -2.62 -16.98
N ALA A 9 -17.75 -3.51 -17.35
CA ALA A 9 -17.72 -4.17 -18.66
C ALA A 9 -18.97 -5.04 -18.89
N HIS A 10 -19.48 -5.66 -17.83
CA HIS A 10 -20.66 -6.51 -17.86
C HIS A 10 -21.93 -5.81 -17.36
N ARG A 11 -21.91 -4.47 -17.18
CA ARG A 11 -23.04 -3.64 -16.69
C ARG A 11 -23.68 -4.17 -15.39
N LYS A 12 -22.83 -4.67 -14.49
CA LYS A 12 -23.22 -5.16 -13.16
C LYS A 12 -22.96 -4.12 -12.08
N ILE A 13 -23.62 -4.31 -10.94
CA ILE A 13 -23.36 -3.58 -9.69
C ILE A 13 -22.27 -4.32 -8.92
N LEU A 14 -21.25 -3.60 -8.44
CA LEU A 14 -20.26 -4.15 -7.52
C LEU A 14 -20.71 -3.89 -6.09
N ILE A 15 -20.91 -4.97 -5.33
CA ILE A 15 -21.18 -4.95 -3.89
C ILE A 15 -19.90 -5.40 -3.20
N VAL A 16 -19.48 -4.67 -2.16
CA VAL A 16 -18.25 -4.98 -1.43
C VAL A 16 -18.65 -5.41 -0.03
N ASP A 17 -18.75 -6.70 0.22
CA ASP A 17 -18.95 -7.21 1.56
C ASP A 17 -17.72 -8.00 2.01
N TRP A 18 -17.29 -7.73 3.24
CA TRP A 18 -16.18 -8.42 3.86
C TRP A 18 -16.53 -8.59 5.33
N THR A 19 -17.02 -9.78 5.68
CA THR A 19 -17.52 -10.12 7.02
C THR A 19 -16.51 -10.87 7.89
N SER A 20 -15.46 -11.42 7.29
CA SER A 20 -14.45 -12.25 7.97
C SER A 20 -13.03 -11.83 7.61
N PRO A 21 -12.15 -11.48 8.57
CA PRO A 21 -12.27 -11.81 10.00
C PRO A 21 -13.10 -10.83 10.83
N ALA A 22 -13.47 -9.67 10.27
CA ALA A 22 -14.41 -8.73 10.87
C ALA A 22 -15.16 -7.96 9.78
N PRO A 23 -16.39 -7.47 10.03
CA PRO A 23 -17.13 -6.62 9.11
C PRO A 23 -16.32 -5.37 8.70
N ILE A 24 -16.13 -5.18 7.39
CA ILE A 24 -15.46 -3.99 6.83
C ILE A 24 -16.16 -2.70 7.22
N THR A 25 -17.46 -2.75 7.48
CA THR A 25 -18.29 -1.64 7.98
C THR A 25 -17.84 -1.10 9.33
N ASN A 26 -17.06 -1.88 10.10
CA ASN A 26 -16.44 -1.38 11.33
C ASN A 26 -15.32 -0.36 11.05
N PHE A 27 -14.73 -0.37 9.86
CA PHE A 27 -13.57 0.46 9.53
C PHE A 27 -13.85 1.45 8.39
N LEU A 28 -14.62 1.01 7.38
CA LEU A 28 -15.03 1.78 6.22
C LEU A 28 -16.56 1.84 6.16
N LEU A 29 -17.11 3.02 6.14
CA LEU A 29 -18.53 3.30 5.99
C LEU A 29 -18.86 3.59 4.52
N PRO A 30 -20.11 3.39 4.09
CA PRO A 30 -20.63 4.00 2.85
C PRO A 30 -20.34 5.49 2.75
N ASN A 31 -20.02 5.96 1.54
CA ASN A 31 -19.86 7.37 1.24
C ASN A 31 -20.95 7.89 0.28
N TYR A 32 -20.71 7.88 -1.03
CA TYR A 32 -21.68 8.38 -2.01
C TYR A 32 -22.74 7.34 -2.40
N ILE A 33 -22.40 6.06 -2.26
CA ILE A 33 -23.33 4.95 -2.45
C ILE A 33 -23.26 4.00 -1.26
N ASP A 34 -24.40 3.39 -0.94
CA ASP A 34 -24.44 2.22 -0.06
C ASP A 34 -24.00 1.00 -0.85
N TRP A 35 -22.80 0.49 -0.54
CA TRP A 35 -22.23 -0.70 -1.13
C TRP A 35 -22.43 -1.95 -0.25
N THR A 36 -23.13 -1.81 0.88
CA THR A 36 -23.41 -2.92 1.79
C THR A 36 -24.49 -3.85 1.23
N ALA A 37 -24.65 -5.02 1.85
CA ALA A 37 -25.69 -5.98 1.49
C ALA A 37 -27.09 -5.59 2.02
N ASN A 38 -27.22 -4.47 2.72
CA ASN A 38 -28.47 -4.06 3.36
C ASN A 38 -29.58 -3.81 2.32
N GLY A 39 -30.75 -4.44 2.51
CA GLY A 39 -31.92 -4.23 1.65
C GLY A 39 -31.91 -5.02 0.34
N LEU A 40 -30.88 -5.86 0.08
CA LEU A 40 -30.82 -6.72 -1.10
C LEU A 40 -31.91 -7.82 -1.09
N ASP A 41 -32.29 -8.26 0.11
CA ASP A 41 -33.42 -9.16 0.35
C ASP A 41 -34.72 -8.63 -0.26
N LYS A 42 -34.95 -7.31 -0.16
CA LYS A 42 -36.16 -6.64 -0.66
C LYS A 42 -36.26 -6.60 -2.19
N VAL A 43 -35.15 -6.82 -2.89
CA VAL A 43 -35.11 -6.90 -4.36
C VAL A 43 -34.86 -8.33 -4.87
N GLY A 44 -35.06 -9.34 -4.00
CA GLY A 44 -34.99 -10.74 -4.35
C GLY A 44 -33.56 -11.26 -4.62
N VAL A 45 -32.55 -10.61 -4.04
CA VAL A 45 -31.17 -11.09 -4.05
C VAL A 45 -30.90 -11.84 -2.75
N ASP A 46 -30.78 -13.16 -2.85
CA ASP A 46 -30.39 -14.01 -1.73
C ASP A 46 -28.85 -14.02 -1.59
N ILE A 47 -28.35 -13.23 -0.63
CA ILE A 47 -26.92 -13.11 -0.32
C ILE A 47 -26.34 -14.36 0.35
N HIS A 48 -27.18 -15.27 0.83
CA HIS A 48 -26.76 -16.53 1.44
C HIS A 48 -26.66 -17.66 0.43
N ARG A 49 -27.16 -17.43 -0.80
CA ARG A 49 -27.04 -18.40 -1.88
C ARG A 49 -25.58 -18.61 -2.24
N ALA A 50 -25.17 -19.88 -2.30
CA ALA A 50 -23.85 -20.25 -2.79
C ALA A 50 -23.61 -19.69 -4.20
N ASN A 51 -22.35 -19.37 -4.50
CA ASN A 51 -21.96 -18.85 -5.79
C ASN A 51 -22.36 -19.82 -6.91
N ASP A 52 -23.15 -19.34 -7.88
CA ASP A 52 -23.63 -20.14 -9.02
C ASP A 52 -22.67 -20.15 -10.22
N LEU A 53 -21.56 -19.43 -10.10
CA LEU A 53 -20.48 -19.33 -11.07
C LEU A 53 -19.18 -19.81 -10.41
N ASP A 54 -18.60 -20.88 -10.95
CA ASP A 54 -17.27 -21.35 -10.53
C ASP A 54 -16.15 -20.48 -11.12
N ASP A 55 -14.95 -20.58 -10.52
CA ASP A 55 -13.77 -19.81 -10.93
C ASP A 55 -13.40 -20.05 -12.41
N ALA A 56 -13.56 -21.29 -12.90
CA ALA A 56 -13.23 -21.65 -14.27
C ALA A 56 -14.16 -20.97 -15.29
N THR A 57 -15.46 -20.94 -15.03
CA THR A 57 -16.44 -20.24 -15.87
C THR A 57 -16.20 -18.74 -15.81
N PHE A 58 -15.88 -18.22 -14.63
CA PHE A 58 -15.55 -16.82 -14.49
C PHE A 58 -14.29 -16.44 -15.30
N ASP A 59 -13.22 -17.23 -15.19
CA ASP A 59 -11.96 -16.98 -15.90
C ASP A 59 -12.16 -17.09 -17.42
N ALA A 60 -12.91 -18.09 -17.89
CA ALA A 60 -13.28 -18.22 -19.29
C ALA A 60 -14.10 -17.02 -19.80
N ALA A 61 -14.99 -16.45 -18.96
CA ALA A 61 -15.75 -15.28 -19.33
C ALA A 61 -14.89 -14.00 -19.39
N VAL A 62 -14.02 -13.79 -18.39
CA VAL A 62 -13.30 -12.52 -18.19
C VAL A 62 -11.95 -12.46 -18.91
N TYR A 63 -11.22 -13.57 -18.96
CA TYR A 63 -9.88 -13.61 -19.55
C TYR A 63 -9.89 -14.19 -20.97
N GLU A 64 -10.74 -15.17 -21.26
CA GLU A 64 -10.81 -15.81 -22.58
C GLU A 64 -11.91 -15.21 -23.48
N GLY A 65 -12.95 -14.59 -22.89
CA GLY A 65 -14.09 -14.04 -23.63
C GLY A 65 -15.00 -15.12 -24.23
N ARG A 66 -15.04 -16.32 -23.64
CA ARG A 66 -15.78 -17.47 -24.18
C ARG A 66 -17.30 -17.21 -24.20
N PRO A 67 -18.01 -17.36 -25.33
CA PRO A 67 -19.41 -16.92 -25.45
C PRO A 67 -20.39 -17.53 -24.43
N ASP A 68 -20.31 -18.84 -24.19
CA ASP A 68 -21.11 -19.57 -23.21
C ASP A 68 -20.87 -19.06 -21.78
N ALA A 69 -19.61 -18.82 -21.44
CA ALA A 69 -19.19 -18.32 -20.14
C ALA A 69 -19.64 -16.87 -19.92
N VAL A 70 -19.54 -16.03 -20.96
CA VAL A 70 -20.04 -14.64 -20.94
C VAL A 70 -21.56 -14.60 -20.77
N GLU A 71 -22.31 -15.48 -21.45
CA GLU A 71 -23.76 -15.59 -21.30
C GLU A 71 -24.14 -16.05 -19.88
N ARG A 72 -23.49 -17.10 -19.37
CA ARG A 72 -23.71 -17.57 -17.99
C ARG A 72 -23.40 -16.48 -16.97
N LEU A 73 -22.27 -15.79 -17.12
CA LEU A 73 -21.92 -14.65 -16.27
C LEU A 73 -22.96 -13.54 -16.35
N ARG A 74 -23.53 -13.21 -17.53
CA ARG A 74 -24.59 -12.19 -17.64
C ARG A 74 -25.88 -12.59 -16.93
N ASN A 75 -26.23 -13.88 -16.96
CA ASN A 75 -27.44 -14.41 -16.35
C ASN A 75 -27.32 -14.60 -14.83
N THR A 76 -26.09 -14.72 -14.30
CA THR A 76 -25.82 -14.77 -12.86
C THR A 76 -26.20 -13.48 -12.14
N LYS A 77 -27.08 -13.60 -11.13
CA LYS A 77 -27.57 -12.49 -10.30
C LYS A 77 -26.62 -12.12 -9.15
N LEU A 78 -25.86 -13.08 -8.62
CA LEU A 78 -24.91 -12.87 -7.53
C LEU A 78 -23.64 -13.68 -7.79
N PHE A 79 -22.49 -13.03 -7.69
CA PHE A 79 -21.19 -13.67 -7.84
C PHE A 79 -20.23 -13.14 -6.78
N THR A 80 -19.65 -14.04 -6.00
CA THR A 80 -18.76 -13.70 -4.88
C THR A 80 -17.36 -14.18 -5.21
N ILE A 81 -16.40 -13.25 -5.28
CA ILE A 81 -14.99 -13.58 -5.42
C ILE A 81 -14.28 -13.30 -4.09
N MET A 82 -13.51 -14.29 -3.63
CA MET A 82 -12.46 -14.08 -2.65
C MET A 82 -11.13 -14.03 -3.39
N THR A 83 -10.65 -12.84 -3.74
CA THR A 83 -9.33 -12.68 -4.38
C THR A 83 -8.43 -11.82 -3.52
N ASN A 84 -7.20 -12.29 -3.33
CA ASN A 84 -6.15 -11.60 -2.59
C ASN A 84 -5.14 -10.90 -3.51
N GLN A 85 -5.28 -10.96 -4.84
CA GLN A 85 -4.19 -10.55 -5.74
C GLN A 85 -4.65 -9.75 -6.97
N HIS A 86 -4.27 -8.48 -7.00
CA HIS A 86 -4.08 -7.74 -8.24
C HIS A 86 -2.75 -7.01 -8.20
N PHE A 87 -1.68 -7.74 -8.52
CA PHE A 87 -0.39 -7.13 -8.77
C PHE A 87 0.11 -7.54 -10.16
N TYR A 88 0.56 -6.53 -10.90
CA TYR A 88 1.31 -6.62 -12.16
C TYR A 88 0.54 -6.95 -13.43
N ILE A 89 -0.40 -6.07 -13.81
CA ILE A 89 -0.88 -6.04 -15.20
C ILE A 89 0.27 -5.71 -16.18
N ASN A 90 1.26 -4.92 -15.76
CA ASN A 90 2.35 -4.45 -16.63
C ASN A 90 3.49 -5.45 -16.85
N THR A 91 3.48 -6.60 -16.16
CA THR A 91 4.46 -7.68 -16.43
C THR A 91 3.84 -8.82 -17.20
N MET A 92 2.54 -8.74 -17.54
CA MET A 92 1.90 -9.74 -18.38
C MET A 92 2.34 -9.53 -19.83
N LYS A 93 2.82 -10.60 -20.46
CA LYS A 93 3.19 -10.62 -21.87
C LYS A 93 1.98 -10.19 -22.71
N ASP A 94 2.21 -9.36 -23.73
CA ASP A 94 1.18 -8.86 -24.66
C ASP A 94 0.09 -7.97 -24.03
N VAL A 95 0.26 -7.56 -22.77
CA VAL A 95 -0.62 -6.57 -22.13
C VAL A 95 0.02 -5.19 -22.22
N PRO A 96 -0.65 -4.20 -22.86
CA PRO A 96 -0.11 -2.85 -22.94
C PRO A 96 0.22 -2.30 -21.54
N PRO A 97 1.40 -1.67 -21.36
CA PRO A 97 1.79 -1.12 -20.07
C PRO A 97 0.74 -0.11 -19.63
N VAL A 98 0.17 -0.35 -18.47
CA VAL A 98 -0.85 0.50 -17.88
C VAL A 98 -0.17 1.74 -17.29
N ASN A 99 -0.65 2.93 -17.66
CA ASN A 99 -0.27 4.17 -17.01
C ASN A 99 -0.66 4.10 -15.52
N TYR A 100 0.36 3.91 -14.67
CA TYR A 100 0.19 3.67 -13.26
C TYR A 100 -0.46 4.86 -12.55
N THR A 101 -0.06 6.09 -12.91
CA THR A 101 -0.60 7.33 -12.33
C THR A 101 -2.10 7.43 -12.57
N THR A 102 -2.55 7.30 -13.82
CA THR A 102 -3.99 7.33 -14.16
C THR A 102 -4.79 6.25 -13.42
N LYS A 103 -4.20 5.07 -13.19
CA LYS A 103 -4.89 4.02 -12.40
C LYS A 103 -4.90 4.28 -10.92
N LEU A 104 -3.88 4.92 -10.37
CA LEU A 104 -3.88 5.37 -8.98
C LEU A 104 -4.93 6.46 -8.76
N GLU A 105 -4.99 7.45 -9.65
CA GLU A 105 -6.01 8.51 -9.61
C GLU A 105 -7.41 7.92 -9.67
N ALA A 106 -7.69 7.07 -10.68
CA ALA A 106 -8.96 6.38 -10.78
C ALA A 106 -9.24 5.52 -9.54
N GLY A 107 -8.24 4.80 -9.02
CA GLY A 107 -8.37 4.01 -7.80
C GLY A 107 -8.73 4.86 -6.58
N SER A 108 -8.14 6.04 -6.44
CA SER A 108 -8.49 7.01 -5.41
C SER A 108 -9.91 7.53 -5.60
N CYS A 109 -10.33 7.90 -6.81
CA CYS A 109 -11.70 8.30 -7.09
C CYS A 109 -12.71 7.22 -6.67
N HIS A 110 -12.48 5.96 -7.06
CA HIS A 110 -13.35 4.87 -6.67
C HIS A 110 -13.33 4.61 -5.16
N TYR A 111 -12.16 4.69 -4.53
CA TYR A 111 -12.05 4.55 -3.08
C TYR A 111 -12.90 5.60 -2.37
N HIS A 112 -12.77 6.88 -2.73
CA HIS A 112 -13.55 7.95 -2.11
C HIS A 112 -15.02 7.95 -2.54
N PHE A 113 -15.36 7.40 -3.70
CA PHE A 113 -16.75 7.20 -4.09
C PHE A 113 -17.44 6.18 -3.17
N LEU A 114 -16.76 5.07 -2.90
CA LEU A 114 -17.27 3.96 -2.11
C LEU A 114 -17.17 4.23 -0.61
N PHE A 115 -16.00 4.60 -0.12
CA PHE A 115 -15.65 4.49 1.29
C PHE A 115 -15.44 5.85 1.97
N LYS A 116 -15.96 5.93 3.19
CA LYS A 116 -15.64 6.94 4.19
C LYS A 116 -15.00 6.23 5.39
N LEU A 117 -13.95 6.78 5.97
CA LEU A 117 -13.37 6.19 7.18
C LEU A 117 -14.33 6.29 8.38
N ASN A 118 -14.36 5.25 9.20
CA ASN A 118 -15.02 5.31 10.50
C ASN A 118 -14.31 6.34 11.40
N GLN A 119 -15.08 7.14 12.15
CA GLN A 119 -14.54 8.21 13.00
C GLN A 119 -13.56 7.68 14.05
N THR A 120 -13.76 6.46 14.56
CA THR A 120 -12.83 5.83 15.51
C THR A 120 -11.41 5.70 14.93
N ILE A 121 -11.29 5.36 13.64
CA ILE A 121 -9.99 5.27 12.94
C ILE A 121 -9.35 6.65 12.85
N VAL A 122 -10.13 7.66 12.43
CA VAL A 122 -9.65 9.04 12.27
C VAL A 122 -9.14 9.57 13.60
N THR A 123 -9.95 9.46 14.67
CA THR A 123 -9.59 9.95 16.00
C THR A 123 -8.33 9.28 16.55
N ARG A 124 -8.22 7.94 16.46
CA ARG A 124 -7.01 7.23 16.91
C ARG A 124 -5.79 7.60 16.08
N GLY A 125 -5.94 7.74 14.77
CA GLY A 125 -4.88 8.18 13.87
C GLY A 125 -4.38 9.58 14.18
N GLU A 126 -5.28 10.53 14.42
CA GLU A 126 -4.94 11.89 14.83
C GLU A 126 -4.22 11.95 16.18
N GLN A 127 -4.62 11.10 17.14
CA GLN A 127 -3.91 10.95 18.41
C GLN A 127 -2.47 10.46 18.21
N HIS A 128 -2.25 9.50 17.29
CA HIS A 128 -0.91 9.05 16.94
C HIS A 128 -0.09 10.16 16.28
N LEU A 129 -0.66 10.92 15.34
CA LEU A 129 0.04 12.06 14.71
C LEU A 129 0.41 13.12 15.75
N MET A 130 -0.53 13.47 16.63
CA MET A 130 -0.31 14.41 17.73
C MET A 130 0.84 13.94 18.63
N LYS A 131 0.85 12.66 19.00
CA LYS A 131 1.91 12.09 19.86
C LYS A 131 3.28 12.07 19.18
N LEU A 132 3.34 11.75 17.89
CA LEU A 132 4.60 11.59 17.15
C LEU A 132 5.19 12.92 16.68
N TYR A 133 4.34 13.89 16.36
CA TYR A 133 4.76 15.13 15.68
C TYR A 133 4.26 16.42 16.33
N GLY A 134 3.46 16.33 17.41
CA GLY A 134 2.87 17.51 18.06
C GLY A 134 1.76 18.19 17.26
N SER A 135 1.22 17.54 16.22
CA SER A 135 0.13 18.06 15.38
C SER A 135 -0.71 16.91 14.82
N THR A 136 -1.99 17.14 14.55
CA THR A 136 -2.88 16.20 13.82
C THR A 136 -2.71 16.28 12.30
N THR A 137 -2.05 17.34 11.80
CA THR A 137 -1.83 17.58 10.36
C THR A 137 -0.37 17.89 10.02
N PRO A 138 0.61 17.11 10.53
CA PRO A 138 2.01 17.38 10.25
C PRO A 138 2.32 17.11 8.78
N PRO A 139 3.20 17.90 8.13
CA PRO A 139 3.78 17.51 6.85
C PRO A 139 4.91 16.51 7.11
N TYR A 140 4.76 15.26 6.70
CA TYR A 140 5.81 14.24 6.86
C TYR A 140 5.92 13.32 5.64
N VAL A 141 7.07 12.64 5.56
CA VAL A 141 7.28 11.51 4.66
C VAL A 141 6.96 10.24 5.42
N ALA A 142 6.15 9.38 4.83
CA ALA A 142 5.89 8.04 5.34
C ALA A 142 6.64 6.98 4.55
N TRP A 143 6.90 5.86 5.20
CA TRP A 143 7.53 4.69 4.66
C TRP A 143 6.76 3.46 5.10
N HIS A 144 6.12 2.79 4.15
CA HIS A 144 5.55 1.47 4.38
C HIS A 144 6.54 0.40 3.95
N TRP A 145 7.00 -0.40 4.91
CA TRP A 145 7.90 -1.52 4.67
C TRP A 145 7.20 -2.85 4.93
N ARG A 146 6.93 -3.58 3.84
CA ARG A 146 6.48 -4.97 3.86
C ARG A 146 7.69 -5.89 3.85
N HIS A 147 7.95 -6.57 4.96
CA HIS A 147 9.02 -7.55 5.11
C HIS A 147 8.55 -9.00 4.96
N PHE A 148 7.24 -9.22 4.70
CA PHE A 148 6.61 -10.53 4.45
C PHE A 148 6.66 -11.54 5.62
N ASP A 149 7.36 -11.22 6.72
CA ASP A 149 7.65 -12.13 7.84
C ASP A 149 7.07 -11.65 9.19
N ALA A 150 5.80 -11.24 9.24
CA ALA A 150 5.18 -10.73 10.46
C ALA A 150 5.05 -11.74 11.62
N ASP A 151 5.41 -13.01 11.40
CA ASP A 151 5.11 -14.13 12.30
C ASP A 151 6.29 -14.59 13.15
N GLY A 152 7.43 -13.91 13.06
CA GLY A 152 8.58 -14.13 13.92
C GLY A 152 9.26 -15.50 13.78
N ARG A 153 8.90 -16.33 12.79
CA ARG A 153 9.50 -17.66 12.60
C ARG A 153 10.75 -17.66 11.72
N GLU A 154 10.90 -16.70 10.81
CA GLU A 154 12.04 -16.61 9.89
C GLU A 154 12.37 -15.16 9.48
N GLU A 155 12.42 -14.24 10.44
CA GLU A 155 12.80 -12.84 10.15
C GLU A 155 14.20 -12.78 9.48
N GLN A 156 14.22 -12.47 8.18
CA GLN A 156 15.47 -12.37 7.43
C GLN A 156 16.31 -11.17 7.89
N PRO A 157 17.65 -11.31 7.96
CA PRO A 157 18.52 -10.20 8.32
C PRO A 157 18.38 -9.06 7.32
N VAL A 158 18.18 -7.86 7.85
CA VAL A 158 18.07 -6.66 7.05
C VAL A 158 19.46 -6.12 6.78
N LEU A 159 19.80 -6.05 5.50
CA LEU A 159 21.00 -5.36 5.05
C LEU A 159 20.87 -3.86 5.34
N LEU A 160 21.77 -3.32 6.18
CA LEU A 160 21.82 -1.88 6.53
C LEU A 160 21.87 -0.97 5.29
N SER A 161 22.37 -1.48 4.17
CA SER A 161 22.36 -0.77 2.88
C SER A 161 20.95 -0.47 2.36
N HIS A 162 19.97 -1.36 2.61
CA HIS A 162 18.57 -1.16 2.20
C HIS A 162 17.91 -0.09 3.07
N LEU A 163 18.16 -0.11 4.39
CA LEU A 163 17.70 0.95 5.29
C LEU A 163 18.26 2.32 4.89
N GLY A 164 19.58 2.40 4.66
CA GLY A 164 20.21 3.64 4.21
C GLY A 164 19.67 4.11 2.85
N ALA A 165 19.34 3.17 1.96
CA ALA A 165 18.74 3.48 0.68
C ALA A 165 17.31 4.05 0.82
N ALA A 166 16.48 3.42 1.65
CA ALA A 166 15.13 3.90 1.95
C ALA A 166 15.15 5.30 2.56
N LEU A 167 16.01 5.56 3.55
CA LEU A 167 16.12 6.87 4.19
C LEU A 167 16.63 7.95 3.24
N GLN A 168 17.64 7.65 2.41
CA GLN A 168 18.09 8.58 1.37
C GLN A 168 16.98 8.88 0.35
N CYS A 169 16.14 7.90 0.05
CA CYS A 169 14.99 8.10 -0.83
C CYS A 169 13.91 8.97 -0.17
N ALA A 170 13.67 8.76 1.13
CA ALA A 170 12.75 9.58 1.92
C ALA A 170 13.21 11.04 1.96
N GLU A 171 14.51 11.27 2.19
CA GLU A 171 15.13 12.60 2.14
C GLU A 171 14.91 13.24 0.78
N SER A 172 15.22 12.53 -0.31
CA SER A 172 15.01 13.05 -1.68
C SER A 172 13.54 13.35 -2.00
N LEU A 173 12.58 12.60 -1.46
CA LEU A 173 11.15 12.90 -1.61
C LEU A 173 10.74 14.12 -0.78
N GLY A 174 11.21 14.18 0.48
CA GLY A 174 10.97 15.29 1.39
C GLY A 174 11.49 16.61 0.83
N ASP A 175 12.73 16.65 0.35
CA ASP A 175 13.34 17.81 -0.29
C ASP A 175 12.47 18.35 -1.45
N GLY A 176 11.91 17.44 -2.26
CA GLY A 176 11.05 17.78 -3.39
C GLY A 176 9.73 18.47 -3.01
N VAL A 177 9.33 18.41 -1.74
CA VAL A 177 8.12 19.04 -1.21
C VAL A 177 8.38 19.97 -0.02
N GLY A 178 9.64 20.32 0.25
CA GLY A 178 10.03 21.23 1.33
C GLY A 178 9.97 20.63 2.74
N ILE A 179 10.09 19.30 2.88
CA ILE A 179 10.15 18.61 4.19
C ILE A 179 11.60 18.21 4.48
N ASP A 180 12.20 18.82 5.51
CA ASP A 180 13.50 18.42 6.04
C ASP A 180 13.34 17.20 6.96
N VAL A 181 13.64 16.00 6.44
CA VAL A 181 13.48 14.74 7.18
C VAL A 181 14.38 14.62 8.41
N ARG A 182 15.37 15.50 8.57
CA ARG A 182 16.26 15.52 9.75
C ARG A 182 15.62 16.29 10.91
N LYS A 183 14.71 17.22 10.62
CA LYS A 183 13.90 17.95 11.61
C LYS A 183 12.56 17.28 11.83
N GLN A 184 12.00 16.69 10.78
CA GLN A 184 10.73 15.98 10.78
C GLN A 184 10.98 14.50 10.50
N PRO A 185 11.01 13.61 11.51
CA PRO A 185 11.39 12.22 11.30
C PRO A 185 10.42 11.52 10.33
N VAL A 186 10.93 10.51 9.62
CA VAL A 186 10.14 9.70 8.68
C VAL A 186 9.24 8.76 9.48
N MET A 187 7.96 8.66 9.12
CA MET A 187 7.06 7.67 9.74
C MET A 187 7.25 6.31 9.09
N LEU A 188 7.70 5.31 9.84
CA LEU A 188 7.71 3.92 9.44
C LEU A 188 6.44 3.22 9.88
N VAL A 189 5.79 2.53 8.95
CA VAL A 189 4.78 1.50 9.23
C VAL A 189 5.30 0.20 8.62
N THR A 190 5.44 -0.84 9.44
CA THR A 190 6.03 -2.10 9.00
C THR A 190 5.44 -3.29 9.74
N ASP A 191 5.37 -4.43 9.05
CA ASP A 191 5.10 -5.73 9.64
C ASP A 191 6.33 -6.40 10.26
N PHE A 192 7.51 -5.76 10.16
CA PHE A 192 8.74 -6.25 10.76
C PHE A 192 8.90 -5.76 12.21
N ASN A 193 8.40 -6.55 13.17
CA ASN A 193 8.28 -6.13 14.56
C ASN A 193 9.64 -5.81 15.22
N VAL A 194 10.72 -6.53 14.87
CA VAL A 194 12.06 -6.20 15.38
C VAL A 194 12.48 -4.79 14.98
N MET A 195 12.29 -4.40 13.72
CA MET A 195 12.58 -3.04 13.27
C MET A 195 11.71 -2.01 14.00
N ARG A 196 10.41 -2.28 14.14
CA ARG A 196 9.51 -1.41 14.89
C ARG A 196 10.01 -1.20 16.32
N HIS A 197 10.44 -2.25 17.02
CA HIS A 197 10.99 -2.14 18.37
C HIS A 197 12.29 -1.33 18.43
N LEU A 198 13.15 -1.42 17.41
CA LEU A 198 14.35 -0.57 17.32
C LEU A 198 13.98 0.91 17.20
N VAL A 199 12.99 1.24 16.36
CA VAL A 199 12.50 2.63 16.21
C VAL A 199 11.86 3.13 17.51
N LEU A 200 10.97 2.34 18.14
CA LEU A 200 10.33 2.71 19.42
C LEU A 200 11.34 2.96 20.55
N ARG A 201 12.50 2.29 20.52
CA ARG A 201 13.61 2.49 21.47
C ARG A 201 14.54 3.63 21.09
N GLY A 202 14.22 4.42 20.05
CA GLY A 202 15.02 5.55 19.59
C GLY A 202 16.35 5.16 18.96
N ARG A 203 16.50 3.90 18.48
CA ARG A 203 17.75 3.44 17.84
C ARG A 203 17.93 3.98 16.42
N LEU A 204 16.89 4.58 15.85
CA LEU A 204 16.90 5.24 14.54
C LEU A 204 16.32 6.65 14.69
N ALA A 205 17.18 7.62 15.01
CA ALA A 205 16.78 8.98 15.37
C ALA A 205 15.96 9.72 14.30
N GLN A 206 16.11 9.36 13.03
CA GLN A 206 15.40 9.98 11.90
C GLN A 206 14.08 9.28 11.55
N VAL A 207 13.65 8.30 12.36
CA VAL A 207 12.48 7.49 12.10
C VAL A 207 11.61 7.46 13.34
N VAL A 208 10.29 7.56 13.14
CA VAL A 208 9.28 7.33 14.16
C VAL A 208 8.31 6.26 13.69
N THR A 209 7.62 5.59 14.61
CA THR A 209 6.62 4.57 14.28
C THR A 209 5.48 4.67 15.29
N PRO A 210 4.22 4.44 14.88
CA PRO A 210 3.14 4.28 15.84
C PRO A 210 3.41 3.07 16.73
N ASN A 211 2.90 3.11 17.97
CA ASN A 211 2.94 1.96 18.87
C ASN A 211 1.80 0.97 18.53
N ILE A 212 1.72 0.56 17.26
CA ILE A 212 0.73 -0.39 16.73
C ILE A 212 1.46 -1.65 16.26
N THR A 213 1.06 -2.81 16.78
CA THR A 213 1.63 -4.08 16.33
C THR A 213 0.95 -4.51 15.05
N ALA A 214 1.71 -4.46 13.96
CA ALA A 214 1.25 -4.92 12.67
C ALA A 214 0.84 -6.39 12.74
N ARG A 215 -0.36 -6.68 12.21
CA ARG A 215 -0.90 -8.03 12.12
C ARG A 215 -1.46 -8.26 10.72
N HIS A 216 -1.49 -9.52 10.35
CA HIS A 216 -2.09 -9.99 9.12
C HIS A 216 -3.59 -10.23 9.29
N LEU A 217 -4.39 -9.76 8.33
CA LEU A 217 -5.83 -9.99 8.29
C LEU A 217 -6.17 -11.46 8.05
N ASP A 218 -5.29 -12.18 7.37
CA ASP A 218 -5.43 -13.59 7.00
C ASP A 218 -5.05 -14.55 8.13
N LYS A 219 -4.50 -14.05 9.24
CA LYS A 219 -4.05 -14.91 10.35
C LYS A 219 -5.07 -14.91 11.47
N PRO A 220 -5.44 -16.10 12.00
CA PRO A 220 -6.34 -16.18 13.14
C PRO A 220 -5.73 -15.41 14.31
N VAL A 221 -6.48 -14.45 14.84
CA VAL A 221 -6.04 -13.57 15.96
C VAL A 221 -6.05 -14.32 17.30
N VAL A 222 -6.46 -15.59 17.31
CA VAL A 222 -6.69 -16.36 18.54
C VAL A 222 -5.46 -17.24 18.84
N PRO A 223 -4.74 -17.01 19.95
CA PRO A 223 -3.81 -18.01 20.48
C PRO A 223 -4.57 -19.32 20.73
N VAL A 224 -3.98 -20.46 20.42
CA VAL A 224 -4.59 -21.78 20.66
C VAL A 224 -5.03 -21.87 22.13
N GLY A 225 -6.35 -21.97 22.38
CA GLY A 225 -6.92 -22.14 23.72
C GLY A 225 -7.57 -20.92 24.39
N VAL A 226 -7.68 -19.76 23.72
CA VAL A 226 -8.38 -18.58 24.27
C VAL A 226 -9.75 -18.42 23.62
N ASP A 227 -10.80 -18.15 24.42
CA ASP A 227 -12.16 -17.83 23.92
C ASP A 227 -12.07 -16.65 22.91
N PRO A 228 -12.42 -16.84 21.62
CA PRO A 228 -12.21 -15.90 20.52
C PRO A 228 -12.93 -14.56 20.61
N LYS A 229 -13.55 -14.21 21.75
CA LYS A 229 -14.47 -13.07 21.89
C LYS A 229 -14.01 -11.88 21.06
N VAL A 230 -14.83 -11.64 20.03
CA VAL A 230 -14.75 -10.76 18.86
C VAL A 230 -14.09 -9.38 19.09
N ALA A 231 -14.06 -8.89 20.33
CA ALA A 231 -13.48 -7.60 20.69
C ALA A 231 -11.95 -7.53 20.48
N ALA A 232 -11.19 -8.58 20.83
CA ALA A 232 -9.73 -8.57 20.64
C ALA A 232 -9.34 -8.59 19.15
N ALA A 233 -10.18 -9.20 18.31
CA ALA A 233 -10.04 -9.18 16.86
C ALA A 233 -10.38 -7.79 16.30
N LEU A 234 -11.46 -7.16 16.77
CA LEU A 234 -11.88 -5.84 16.31
C LEU A 234 -10.85 -4.73 16.58
N ASP A 235 -10.29 -4.67 17.79
CA ASP A 235 -9.27 -3.69 18.14
C ASP A 235 -7.99 -3.90 17.32
N THR A 236 -7.60 -5.16 17.09
CA THR A 236 -6.47 -5.51 16.25
C THR A 236 -6.66 -5.02 14.81
N PHE A 237 -7.84 -5.20 14.23
CA PHE A 237 -8.11 -4.74 12.87
C PHE A 237 -8.28 -3.23 12.78
N THR A 238 -8.81 -2.61 13.83
CA THR A 238 -8.86 -1.16 13.98
C THR A 238 -7.47 -0.55 13.82
N ASP A 239 -6.48 -1.12 14.49
CA ASP A 239 -5.07 -0.70 14.42
C ASP A 239 -4.50 -0.77 12.98
N ILE A 240 -4.86 -1.79 12.19
CA ILE A 240 -4.45 -1.89 10.77
C ILE A 240 -4.99 -0.72 9.94
N PHE A 241 -6.24 -0.32 10.18
CA PHE A 241 -6.84 0.81 9.49
C PHE A 241 -6.30 2.15 10.02
N VAL A 242 -5.88 2.22 11.29
CA VAL A 242 -5.15 3.38 11.82
C VAL A 242 -3.80 3.52 11.11
N ASP A 243 -3.05 2.44 10.92
CA ASP A 243 -1.80 2.45 10.13
C ASP A 243 -2.05 2.91 8.68
N LEU A 244 -3.12 2.43 8.02
CA LEU A 244 -3.51 2.93 6.69
C LEU A 244 -3.82 4.42 6.71
N TYR A 245 -4.57 4.89 7.71
CA TYR A 245 -4.87 6.30 7.87
C TYR A 245 -3.59 7.12 8.01
N LEU A 246 -2.68 6.72 8.90
CA LEU A 246 -1.40 7.36 9.09
C LEU A 246 -0.61 7.42 7.78
N LEU A 247 -0.50 6.33 7.02
CA LEU A 247 0.16 6.37 5.71
C LEU A 247 -0.54 7.30 4.72
N SER A 248 -1.88 7.31 4.69
CA SER A 248 -2.68 8.10 3.75
C SER A 248 -2.58 9.62 3.99
N ARG A 249 -2.26 10.04 5.22
CA ARG A 249 -2.13 11.45 5.60
C ARG A 249 -0.75 12.03 5.29
N ALA A 250 0.21 11.20 4.90
CA ALA A 250 1.56 11.63 4.59
C ALA A 250 1.58 12.58 3.37
N ARG A 251 2.53 13.51 3.35
CA ARG A 251 2.77 14.34 2.17
C ARG A 251 3.40 13.53 1.04
N CYS A 252 4.31 12.63 1.41
CA CYS A 252 4.96 11.71 0.50
C CYS A 252 4.98 10.29 1.08
N LEU A 253 4.98 9.27 0.23
CA LEU A 253 4.96 7.87 0.65
C LEU A 253 5.99 7.02 -0.11
N LEU A 254 6.91 6.42 0.65
CA LEU A 254 7.69 5.29 0.18
C LEU A 254 6.87 4.01 0.32
N THR A 255 6.66 3.32 -0.80
CA THR A 255 5.82 2.13 -0.86
C THR A 255 6.65 0.87 -1.00
N SER A 256 6.21 -0.20 -0.35
CA SER A 256 6.62 -1.56 -0.70
C SER A 256 5.67 -2.14 -1.76
N ARG A 257 6.06 -3.28 -2.34
CA ARG A 257 5.20 -4.11 -3.21
C ARG A 257 4.05 -4.75 -2.42
N SER A 258 3.09 -3.93 -1.99
CA SER A 258 1.97 -4.34 -1.13
C SER A 258 0.68 -3.64 -1.51
N GLY A 259 -0.44 -4.37 -1.39
CA GLY A 259 -1.78 -3.79 -1.50
C GLY A 259 -2.07 -2.75 -0.44
N PHE A 260 -1.43 -2.91 0.71
CA PHE A 260 -1.54 -1.99 1.84
C PHE A 260 -1.08 -0.58 1.46
N SER A 261 0.10 -0.45 0.84
CA SER A 261 0.59 0.84 0.33
C SER A 261 -0.35 1.45 -0.71
N LYS A 262 -0.87 0.64 -1.63
CA LYS A 262 -1.79 1.11 -2.68
C LYS A 262 -3.09 1.62 -2.07
N MET A 263 -3.62 0.93 -1.06
CA MET A 263 -4.81 1.35 -0.33
C MET A 263 -4.58 2.68 0.38
N ALA A 264 -3.43 2.87 1.04
CA ALA A 264 -3.06 4.14 1.63
C ALA A 264 -2.97 5.28 0.60
N LEU A 265 -2.39 5.03 -0.59
CA LEU A 265 -2.38 6.00 -1.69
C LEU A 265 -3.79 6.36 -2.16
N TRP A 266 -4.67 5.38 -2.34
CA TRP A 266 -6.05 5.63 -2.74
C TRP A 266 -6.82 6.44 -1.69
N MET A 267 -6.64 6.10 -0.41
CA MET A 267 -7.24 6.77 0.75
C MET A 267 -6.74 8.21 0.93
N GLY A 268 -5.46 8.47 0.65
CA GLY A 268 -4.86 9.81 0.78
C GLY A 268 -5.01 10.67 -0.47
N GLY A 269 -5.43 10.07 -1.57
CA GLY A 269 -5.50 10.71 -2.89
C GLY A 269 -6.66 11.68 -3.07
N GLY A 270 -7.56 11.84 -2.10
CA GLY A 270 -8.57 12.91 -2.08
C GLY A 270 -9.43 12.99 -3.35
N GLY A 271 -9.77 11.84 -3.95
CA GLY A 271 -10.51 11.80 -5.22
C GLY A 271 -9.64 12.05 -6.44
N GLY A 272 -8.40 11.55 -6.44
CA GLY A 272 -7.50 11.55 -7.60
C GLY A 272 -6.60 12.78 -7.75
N LYS A 273 -6.55 13.68 -6.77
CA LYS A 273 -5.72 14.91 -6.81
C LYS A 273 -4.88 15.16 -5.56
N GLY A 274 -4.87 14.21 -4.64
CA GLY A 274 -4.15 14.31 -3.37
C GLY A 274 -2.64 14.33 -3.60
N PRO A 275 -1.90 15.15 -2.84
CA PRO A 275 -0.47 15.35 -3.07
C PRO A 275 0.35 14.07 -2.95
N ILE A 276 -0.10 13.13 -2.11
CA ILE A 276 0.53 11.82 -1.94
C ILE A 276 0.57 11.00 -3.25
N LEU A 277 -0.37 11.22 -4.18
CA LEU A 277 -0.39 10.56 -5.49
C LEU A 277 0.74 11.04 -6.41
N THR A 278 1.21 12.26 -6.19
CA THR A 278 2.34 12.84 -6.96
C THR A 278 3.68 12.69 -6.26
N CYS A 279 3.68 12.43 -4.95
CA CYS A 279 4.88 12.28 -4.15
C CYS A 279 4.99 10.88 -3.54
N HIS A 280 5.07 9.85 -4.37
CA HIS A 280 5.34 8.49 -3.88
C HIS A 280 6.47 7.82 -4.67
N ARG A 281 7.13 6.85 -4.06
CA ARG A 281 8.13 6.03 -4.75
C ARG A 281 8.15 4.61 -4.22
N ASP A 282 8.26 3.64 -5.13
CA ASP A 282 8.48 2.24 -4.75
C ASP A 282 9.92 2.06 -4.27
N MET A 283 10.10 1.38 -3.14
CA MET A 283 11.40 1.14 -2.54
C MET A 283 12.38 0.46 -3.49
N ILE A 284 11.93 -0.46 -4.34
CA ILE A 284 12.81 -1.15 -5.28
C ILE A 284 13.38 -0.15 -6.29
N LYS A 285 12.58 0.82 -6.72
CA LYS A 285 13.08 1.91 -7.58
C LYS A 285 14.09 2.79 -6.84
N CYS A 286 13.91 3.02 -5.53
CA CYS A 286 14.90 3.75 -4.75
C CYS A 286 16.25 3.00 -4.71
N GLU A 287 16.23 1.69 -4.52
CA GLU A 287 17.44 0.86 -4.48
C GLU A 287 18.15 0.86 -5.84
N GLU A 288 17.41 0.67 -6.93
CA GLU A 288 17.92 0.74 -8.30
C GLU A 288 18.57 2.10 -8.60
N GLU A 289 17.89 3.21 -8.26
CA GLU A 289 18.42 4.57 -8.45
C GLU A 289 19.70 4.82 -7.66
N ILE A 290 19.79 4.29 -6.43
CA ILE A 290 20.97 4.47 -5.58
C ILE A 290 22.14 3.66 -6.13
N VAL A 291 21.91 2.42 -6.56
CA VAL A 291 22.93 1.60 -7.24
C VAL A 291 23.42 2.33 -8.49
N TRP A 292 22.50 2.83 -9.32
CA TRP A 292 22.81 3.59 -10.52
C TRP A 292 23.64 4.86 -10.22
N ARG A 293 23.21 5.68 -9.25
CA ARG A 293 23.95 6.89 -8.83
C ARG A 293 25.34 6.55 -8.31
N ARG A 294 25.50 5.45 -7.57
CA ARG A 294 26.82 4.98 -7.11
C ARG A 294 27.71 4.56 -8.28
N GLN A 295 27.17 3.86 -9.27
CA GLN A 295 27.90 3.48 -10.48
C GLN A 295 28.35 4.73 -11.28
N GLN A 296 27.46 5.69 -11.49
CA GLN A 296 27.80 6.96 -12.16
C GLN A 296 28.89 7.73 -11.41
N ARG A 297 28.81 7.85 -10.08
CA ARG A 297 29.87 8.50 -9.27
C ARG A 297 31.21 7.79 -9.39
N ARG A 298 31.22 6.45 -9.44
CA ARG A 298 32.45 5.66 -9.65
C ARG A 298 33.05 5.92 -11.03
N GLN A 299 32.22 5.96 -12.09
CA GLN A 299 32.67 6.28 -13.44
C GLN A 299 33.26 7.70 -13.52
N LEU A 300 32.59 8.69 -12.94
CA LEU A 300 33.09 10.08 -12.88
C LEU A 300 34.42 10.19 -12.12
N ARG A 301 34.58 9.47 -11.00
CA ARG A 301 35.84 9.42 -10.24
C ARG A 301 36.95 8.79 -11.08
N ARG A 302 36.69 7.66 -11.74
CA ARG A 302 37.65 7.01 -12.65
C ARG A 302 38.07 7.95 -13.78
N GLY A 303 37.12 8.66 -14.40
CA GLY A 303 37.41 9.65 -15.44
C GLY A 303 38.27 10.80 -14.95
N ARG A 304 38.01 11.34 -13.75
CA ARG A 304 38.85 12.39 -13.14
C ARG A 304 40.27 11.91 -12.84
N VAL A 305 40.41 10.68 -12.32
CA VAL A 305 41.72 10.08 -12.04
C VAL A 305 42.50 9.86 -13.34
N ALA A 306 41.85 9.31 -14.38
CA ALA A 306 42.46 9.11 -15.69
C ALA A 306 42.91 10.44 -16.32
N ARG A 307 42.08 11.49 -16.27
CA ARG A 307 42.43 12.82 -16.78
C ARG A 307 43.61 13.43 -16.01
N ARG A 308 43.67 13.25 -14.69
CA ARG A 308 44.79 13.72 -13.86
C ARG A 308 46.09 12.98 -14.19
N ALA A 309 46.01 11.66 -14.39
CA ALA A 309 47.17 10.85 -14.80
C ALA A 309 47.68 11.26 -16.19
N LEU A 310 46.78 11.49 -17.15
CA LEU A 310 47.14 11.98 -18.48
C LEU A 310 47.86 13.34 -18.42
N LEU A 311 47.34 14.27 -17.61
CA LEU A 311 47.97 15.58 -17.41
C LEU A 311 49.37 15.46 -16.77
N GLN A 312 49.56 14.53 -15.83
CA GLN A 312 50.88 14.29 -15.24
C GLN A 312 51.88 13.72 -16.25
N LEU A 313 51.45 12.78 -17.11
CA LEU A 313 52.30 12.23 -18.18
C LEU A 313 52.68 13.30 -19.21
N GLN A 314 51.74 14.18 -19.58
CA GLN A 314 52.02 15.30 -20.50
C GLN A 314 53.03 16.30 -19.92
N LEU A 315 52.99 16.55 -18.61
CA LEU A 315 53.97 17.42 -17.94
C LEU A 315 55.36 16.77 -17.83
N GLN A 316 55.44 15.44 -17.71
CA GLN A 316 56.71 14.71 -17.65
C GLN A 316 57.39 14.55 -19.01
N GLY A 317 56.61 14.49 -20.10
CA GLY A 317 57.15 14.40 -21.47
C GLY A 317 57.51 15.74 -22.10
N ALA A 318 57.24 16.86 -21.43
CA ALA A 318 57.55 18.21 -21.90
C ALA A 318 58.76 18.84 -21.18
N ALA A 319 59.41 18.09 -20.29
CA ALA A 319 60.65 18.45 -19.58
C ALA A 319 61.83 17.68 -20.18
#